data_AF-A0A330M362-F1
#
_entry.id   AF-A0A330M362-F1
#
_cell.length_a   1.000
_cell.length_b   1.000
_cell.length_c   1.000
_cell.angle_alpha   90.00
_cell.angle_beta   90.00
_cell.angle_gamma   90.00
#
_symmetry.space_group_name_H-M   'P 1'
#
loop_
_entity.id
_entity.type
_entity.pdbx_description
1 polymer ?
#
loop_
_entity_poly.entity_id
_entity_poly.type
_entity_poly.pdbx_seq_one_letter_code
_entity_poly.pdbx_strand_id
1 'polypeptide(L)'
;MFGKEQTELEVVLEYGRLKEELVATELAEQNLPANVQHFAFEAITTETFIEYAKQTLLVEHGDKLSEAELLEWVYGGGMPDWFTAPVSNSLDKVEAAIESWLQGTPASSLETDSWRVHHWQYFLNSLPEALSQEQLMELDECFNLTQSTNAEIACDWFRLAIRNHYDPVLPALSDYLIRIGRGKFVRPLYSELQIAGYETEIKQIYSQARVGYHPSIVVQLDKSLNFQS
;
A
#
# COMPACT_ATOMS: atom_id res chain seq x y z
N MET A 1 -19.79 -8.80 -22.57
CA MET A 1 -18.98 -8.85 -23.80
C MET A 1 -18.64 -7.46 -24.37
N PHE A 2 -19.06 -6.35 -23.74
CA PHE A 2 -18.82 -4.98 -24.25
C PHE A 2 -17.63 -4.24 -23.60
N GLY A 3 -17.05 -4.74 -22.52
CA GLY A 3 -15.98 -4.02 -21.80
C GLY A 3 -14.58 -4.16 -22.41
N LYS A 4 -14.26 -5.30 -23.05
CA LYS A 4 -12.93 -5.54 -23.63
C LYS A 4 -12.69 -4.71 -24.89
N GLU A 5 -13.65 -4.73 -25.81
CA GLU A 5 -13.56 -3.97 -27.08
C GLU A 5 -13.56 -2.46 -26.84
N GLN A 6 -14.28 -1.97 -25.82
CA GLN A 6 -14.33 -0.54 -25.47
C GLN A 6 -13.03 -0.08 -24.79
N THR A 7 -12.42 -0.91 -23.93
CA THR A 7 -11.11 -0.64 -23.33
C THR A 7 -10.00 -0.69 -24.39
N GLU A 8 -10.06 -1.65 -25.32
CA GLU A 8 -9.11 -1.75 -26.43
C GLU A 8 -9.22 -0.55 -27.39
N LEU A 9 -10.44 -0.05 -27.65
CA LEU A 9 -10.66 1.16 -28.43
C LEU A 9 -10.19 2.43 -27.71
N GLU A 10 -10.42 2.56 -26.40
CA GLU A 10 -9.90 3.68 -25.60
C GLU A 10 -8.38 3.69 -25.57
N VAL A 11 -7.74 2.53 -25.36
CA VAL A 11 -6.28 2.41 -25.42
C VAL A 11 -5.75 2.78 -26.80
N VAL A 12 -6.38 2.35 -27.89
CA VAL A 12 -5.94 2.68 -29.26
C VAL A 12 -6.12 4.16 -29.59
N LEU A 13 -7.21 4.79 -29.11
CA LEU A 13 -7.47 6.21 -29.32
C LEU A 13 -6.55 7.10 -28.47
N GLU A 14 -6.31 6.72 -27.21
CA GLU A 14 -5.42 7.43 -26.30
C GLU A 14 -3.95 7.26 -26.72
N TYR A 15 -3.59 6.08 -27.25
CA TYR A 15 -2.32 5.79 -27.90
C TYR A 15 -2.10 6.60 -29.19
N GLY A 16 -3.13 6.74 -30.02
CA GLY A 16 -3.09 7.59 -31.21
C GLY A 16 -2.88 9.06 -30.86
N ARG A 17 -3.64 9.56 -29.87
CA ARG A 17 -3.52 10.94 -29.37
C ARG A 17 -2.15 11.23 -28.77
N LEU A 18 -1.60 10.31 -27.96
CA LEU A 18 -0.25 10.43 -27.41
C LEU A 18 0.83 10.48 -28.50
N LYS A 19 0.69 9.69 -29.56
CA LYS A 19 1.60 9.74 -30.72
C LYS A 19 1.53 11.06 -31.46
N GLU A 20 0.33 11.58 -31.68
CA GLU A 20 0.14 12.86 -32.36
C GLU A 20 0.66 14.04 -31.52
N GLU A 21 0.42 14.03 -30.20
CA GLU A 21 0.91 15.06 -29.27
C GLU A 21 2.45 15.04 -29.13
N LEU A 22 3.08 13.86 -29.12
CA LEU A 22 4.55 13.70 -29.09
C LEU A 22 5.22 14.23 -30.37
N VAL A 23 4.55 14.12 -31.52
CA VAL A 23 5.07 14.63 -32.81
C VAL A 23 4.82 16.13 -32.98
N ALA A 24 3.74 16.66 -32.37
CA ALA A 24 3.34 18.06 -32.52
C ALA A 24 3.95 19.02 -31.48
N THR A 25 4.48 18.51 -30.37
CA THR A 25 5.02 19.33 -29.26
C THR A 25 6.55 19.38 -29.32
N GLU A 26 7.15 20.57 -29.27
CA GLU A 26 8.61 20.71 -29.23
C GLU A 26 9.21 20.01 -28.00
N LEU A 27 10.38 19.36 -28.16
CA LEU A 27 11.04 18.53 -27.14
C LEU A 27 11.21 19.25 -25.78
N ALA A 28 11.40 20.58 -25.81
CA ALA A 28 11.57 21.42 -24.63
C ALA A 28 10.27 21.64 -23.82
N GLU A 29 9.11 21.40 -24.42
CA GLU A 29 7.79 21.55 -23.79
C GLU A 29 7.19 20.20 -23.37
N GLN A 30 7.87 19.09 -23.67
CA GLN A 30 7.43 17.76 -23.29
C GLN A 30 7.79 17.47 -21.82
N ASN A 31 6.77 17.34 -20.97
CA ASN A 31 6.90 17.08 -19.53
C ASN A 31 7.23 15.61 -19.17
N LEU A 32 7.54 14.77 -20.16
CA LEU A 32 7.92 13.38 -19.96
C LEU A 32 9.44 13.26 -19.84
N PRO A 33 9.98 12.44 -18.92
CA PRO A 33 11.41 12.18 -18.88
C PRO A 33 11.98 11.75 -20.24
N ALA A 34 13.15 12.25 -20.61
CA ALA A 34 13.73 12.07 -21.95
C ALA A 34 13.88 10.60 -22.38
N ASN A 35 14.13 9.69 -21.44
CA ASN A 35 14.19 8.24 -21.69
C ASN A 35 12.84 7.65 -22.13
N VAL A 36 11.71 8.15 -21.58
CA VAL A 36 10.37 7.70 -21.95
C VAL A 36 10.02 8.12 -23.38
N GLN A 37 10.48 9.30 -23.80
CA GLN A 37 10.32 9.78 -25.18
C GLN A 37 11.20 8.98 -26.14
N HIS A 38 12.45 8.69 -25.75
CA HIS A 38 13.40 7.96 -26.58
C HIS A 38 12.95 6.52 -26.88
N PHE A 39 12.41 5.83 -25.88
CA PHE A 39 11.92 4.45 -26.01
C PHE A 39 10.40 4.35 -26.15
N ALA A 40 9.78 5.41 -26.69
CA ALA A 40 8.33 5.46 -26.83
C ALA A 40 7.83 4.25 -27.64
N PHE A 41 6.93 3.48 -27.03
CA PHE A 41 6.31 2.28 -27.61
C PHE A 41 7.24 1.09 -27.81
N GLU A 42 8.38 1.06 -27.12
CA GLU A 42 9.33 -0.04 -27.13
C GLU A 42 9.38 -0.77 -25.78
N ALA A 43 9.72 -2.06 -25.81
CA ALA A 43 10.10 -2.80 -24.62
C ALA A 43 11.63 -2.83 -24.54
N ILE A 44 12.18 -2.31 -23.45
CA ILE A 44 13.63 -2.30 -23.21
C ILE A 44 14.00 -3.22 -22.04
N THR A 45 15.22 -3.77 -22.08
CA THR A 45 15.79 -4.46 -20.93
C THR A 45 16.50 -3.47 -20.01
N THR A 46 16.84 -3.91 -18.82
CA THR A 46 17.66 -3.15 -17.87
C THR A 46 19.00 -2.73 -18.50
N GLU A 47 19.62 -3.61 -19.27
CA GLU A 47 20.90 -3.35 -19.94
C GLU A 47 20.77 -2.25 -21.00
N THR A 48 19.68 -2.26 -21.78
CA THR A 48 19.38 -1.18 -22.74
C THR A 48 19.20 0.16 -22.02
N PHE A 49 18.52 0.18 -20.86
CA PHE A 49 18.38 1.40 -20.05
C PHE A 49 19.73 1.90 -19.53
N ILE A 50 20.58 1.01 -19.01
CA ILE A 50 21.90 1.38 -18.49
C ILE A 50 22.78 1.96 -19.60
N GLU A 51 22.80 1.34 -20.78
CA GLU A 51 23.58 1.83 -21.90
C GLU A 51 23.10 3.22 -22.34
N TYR A 52 21.79 3.43 -22.40
CA TYR A 52 21.23 4.75 -22.67
C TYR A 52 21.60 5.79 -21.60
N ALA A 53 21.52 5.44 -20.32
CA ALA A 53 21.90 6.32 -19.22
C ALA A 53 23.39 6.67 -19.27
N LYS A 54 24.26 5.73 -19.66
CA LYS A 54 25.69 5.98 -19.89
C LYS A 54 25.94 6.99 -21.00
N GLN A 55 25.19 6.91 -22.08
CA GLN A 55 25.34 7.78 -23.25
C GLN A 55 24.66 9.16 -23.09
N THR A 56 23.80 9.32 -22.08
CA THR A 56 23.03 10.55 -21.84
C THR A 56 23.28 11.10 -20.43
N LEU A 57 22.61 10.54 -19.42
CA LEU A 57 22.63 10.99 -18.04
C LEU A 57 24.06 11.10 -17.46
N LEU A 58 24.90 10.10 -17.67
CA LEU A 58 26.27 10.11 -17.13
C LEU A 58 27.21 11.05 -17.91
N VAL A 59 26.89 11.36 -19.16
CA VAL A 59 27.63 12.37 -19.95
C VAL A 59 27.31 13.77 -19.44
N GLU A 60 26.05 14.05 -19.14
CA GLU A 60 25.59 15.38 -18.70
C GLU A 60 25.71 15.62 -17.19
N HIS A 61 25.59 14.57 -16.38
CA HIS A 61 25.50 14.62 -14.91
C HIS A 61 26.44 13.62 -14.21
N GLY A 62 27.55 13.27 -14.86
CA GLY A 62 28.57 12.38 -14.29
C GLY A 62 29.25 12.91 -13.02
N ASP A 63 29.08 14.20 -12.70
CA ASP A 63 29.49 14.82 -11.44
C ASP A 63 28.56 14.48 -10.25
N LYS A 64 27.31 14.08 -10.53
CA LYS A 64 26.29 13.78 -9.52
C LYS A 64 26.00 12.30 -9.36
N LEU A 65 26.22 11.52 -10.41
CA LEU A 65 26.00 10.09 -10.43
C LEU A 65 27.10 9.45 -11.27
N SER A 66 27.91 8.60 -10.65
CA SER A 66 28.88 7.76 -11.34
C SER A 66 28.23 6.50 -11.91
N GLU A 67 28.91 5.87 -12.87
CA GLU A 67 28.48 4.56 -13.39
C GLU A 67 28.38 3.51 -12.27
N ALA A 68 29.34 3.49 -11.34
CA ALA A 68 29.34 2.55 -10.23
C ALA A 68 28.11 2.75 -9.32
N GLU A 69 27.74 4.00 -9.01
CA GLU A 69 26.54 4.30 -8.23
C GLU A 69 25.25 3.96 -8.97
N LEU A 70 25.19 4.20 -10.29
CA LEU A 70 24.06 3.78 -11.11
C LEU A 70 23.89 2.25 -11.06
N LEU A 71 24.98 1.50 -11.19
CA LEU A 71 24.95 0.04 -11.15
C LEU A 71 24.60 -0.47 -9.75
N GLU A 72 25.06 0.19 -8.68
CA GLU A 72 24.65 -0.14 -7.31
C GLU A 72 23.14 0.06 -7.12
N TRP A 73 22.56 1.14 -7.64
CA TRP A 73 21.11 1.36 -7.59
C TRP A 73 20.31 0.28 -8.31
N VAL A 74 20.83 -0.26 -9.41
CA VAL A 74 20.11 -1.22 -10.27
C VAL A 74 20.31 -2.67 -9.82
N TYR A 75 21.52 -3.05 -9.42
CA TYR A 75 21.89 -4.43 -9.12
C TYR A 75 22.31 -4.67 -7.67
N GLY A 76 22.55 -3.60 -6.90
CA GLY A 76 22.92 -3.68 -5.49
C GLY A 76 21.79 -4.23 -4.62
N GLY A 77 22.17 -4.67 -3.43
CA GLY A 77 21.25 -5.22 -2.44
C GLY A 77 20.95 -4.20 -1.35
N GLY A 78 19.67 -3.93 -1.08
CA GLY A 78 19.26 -2.99 -0.04
C GLY A 78 19.40 -1.53 -0.51
N MET A 79 19.55 -0.61 0.45
CA MET A 79 19.82 0.80 0.16
C MET A 79 21.33 1.03 0.14
N PRO A 80 21.87 1.82 -0.81
CA PRO A 80 23.30 2.15 -0.80
C PRO A 80 23.73 2.86 0.49
N ASP A 81 24.98 2.65 0.92
CA ASP A 81 25.52 3.24 2.17
C ASP A 81 25.48 4.77 2.19
N TRP A 82 25.52 5.40 1.01
CA TRP A 82 25.46 6.86 0.83
C TRP A 82 24.04 7.40 0.64
N PHE A 83 23.01 6.53 0.66
CA PHE A 83 21.62 6.97 0.55
C PHE A 83 21.25 7.87 1.73
N THR A 84 20.75 9.06 1.42
CA THR A 84 20.19 9.97 2.41
C THR A 84 18.67 9.91 2.31
N ALA A 85 18.02 9.38 3.35
CA ALA A 85 16.57 9.32 3.40
C ALA A 85 15.96 10.74 3.44
N PRO A 86 14.85 10.99 2.73
CA PRO A 86 14.13 12.25 2.86
C PRO A 86 13.58 12.40 4.28
N VAL A 87 13.66 13.62 4.82
CA VAL A 87 13.09 13.96 6.14
C VAL A 87 11.76 14.69 5.97
N SER A 88 10.82 14.41 6.87
CA SER A 88 9.51 15.06 6.91
C SER A 88 9.05 15.20 8.35
N ASN A 89 8.58 16.39 8.72
CA ASN A 89 8.02 16.67 10.05
C ASN A 89 6.51 16.40 10.12
N SER A 90 5.91 15.87 9.05
CA SER A 90 4.46 15.66 8.99
C SER A 90 3.97 14.64 10.04
N LEU A 91 4.85 13.73 10.47
CA LEU A 91 4.55 12.66 11.43
C LEU A 91 4.83 13.04 12.88
N ASP A 92 5.61 14.10 13.15
CA ASP A 92 5.97 14.54 14.50
C ASP A 92 4.75 14.75 15.40
N LYS A 93 3.66 15.29 14.83
CA LYS A 93 2.38 15.47 15.55
C LYS A 93 1.70 14.15 15.94
N VAL A 94 1.90 13.11 15.14
CA VAL A 94 1.36 11.77 15.39
C VAL A 94 2.19 11.08 16.46
N GLU A 95 3.53 11.23 16.41
CA GLU A 95 4.43 10.72 17.45
C GLU A 95 4.11 11.33 18.81
N ALA A 96 3.97 12.65 18.87
CA ALA A 96 3.56 13.34 20.09
C ALA A 96 2.19 12.86 20.61
N ALA A 97 1.25 12.56 19.71
CA ALA A 97 -0.06 12.01 20.09
C ALA A 97 0.04 10.58 20.65
N ILE A 98 0.86 9.71 20.03
CA ILE A 98 1.13 8.36 20.52
C ILE A 98 1.73 8.42 21.91
N GLU A 99 2.80 9.20 22.09
CA GLU A 99 3.50 9.33 23.38
C GLU A 99 2.56 9.84 24.47
N SER A 100 1.79 10.90 24.17
CA SER A 100 0.82 11.48 25.09
C SER A 100 -0.26 10.47 25.49
N TRP A 101 -0.82 9.75 24.51
CA TRP A 101 -1.84 8.73 24.77
C TRP A 101 -1.30 7.57 25.61
N LEU A 102 -0.09 7.09 25.32
CA LEU A 102 0.56 6.04 26.10
C LEU A 102 0.88 6.47 27.55
N GLN A 103 1.00 7.77 27.81
CA GLN A 103 1.16 8.33 29.16
C GLN A 103 -0.18 8.54 29.90
N GLY A 104 -1.31 8.20 29.28
CA GLY A 104 -2.64 8.25 29.89
C GLY A 104 -3.46 9.47 29.51
N THR A 105 -3.03 10.27 28.53
CA THR A 105 -3.91 11.28 27.94
C THR A 105 -5.08 10.59 27.23
N PRO A 106 -6.34 10.98 27.51
CA PRO A 106 -7.49 10.36 26.85
C PRO A 106 -7.45 10.52 25.32
N ALA A 107 -7.90 9.51 24.59
CA ALA A 107 -7.96 9.52 23.12
C ALA A 107 -8.75 10.72 22.59
N SER A 108 -9.82 11.12 23.29
CA SER A 108 -10.67 12.27 22.95
C SER A 108 -9.97 13.63 23.05
N SER A 109 -8.80 13.68 23.70
CA SER A 109 -7.97 14.89 23.81
C SER A 109 -6.87 14.96 22.76
N LEU A 110 -6.74 13.95 21.89
CA LEU A 110 -5.76 13.96 20.81
C LEU A 110 -6.24 14.84 19.65
N GLU A 111 -5.38 15.75 19.20
CA GLU A 111 -5.67 16.64 18.07
C GLU A 111 -5.53 15.92 16.72
N THR A 112 -6.59 15.21 16.32
CA THR A 112 -6.60 14.38 15.09
C THR A 112 -7.27 15.04 13.89
N ASP A 113 -7.89 16.21 14.03
CA ASP A 113 -8.63 16.90 12.95
C ASP A 113 -7.79 17.17 11.69
N SER A 114 -6.49 17.42 11.87
CA SER A 114 -5.56 17.69 10.77
C SER A 114 -4.95 16.42 10.16
N TRP A 115 -5.39 15.24 10.62
CA TRP A 115 -4.83 13.98 10.18
C TRP A 115 -5.37 13.59 8.81
N ARG A 116 -4.52 12.87 8.09
CA ARG A 116 -4.80 12.27 6.79
C ARG A 116 -4.65 10.78 6.96
N VAL A 117 -5.03 10.01 5.95
CA VAL A 117 -4.94 8.54 5.97
C VAL A 117 -3.55 8.08 6.43
N HIS A 118 -2.47 8.64 5.87
CA HIS A 118 -1.11 8.27 6.26
C HIS A 118 -0.76 8.55 7.73
N HIS A 119 -1.33 9.60 8.34
CA HIS A 119 -1.15 9.88 9.76
C HIS A 119 -1.85 8.82 10.62
N TRP A 120 -3.06 8.41 10.24
CA TRP A 120 -3.78 7.32 10.90
C TRP A 120 -3.10 5.97 10.76
N GLN A 121 -2.59 5.65 9.55
CA GLN A 121 -1.82 4.42 9.34
C GLN A 121 -0.57 4.42 10.20
N TYR A 122 0.16 5.55 10.27
CA TYR A 122 1.32 5.65 11.14
C TYR A 122 0.93 5.48 12.61
N PHE A 123 -0.12 6.16 13.08
CA PHE A 123 -0.63 6.01 14.44
C PHE A 123 -0.90 4.55 14.78
N LEU A 124 -1.75 3.86 14.02
CA LEU A 124 -2.18 2.48 14.30
C LEU A 124 -1.03 1.46 14.21
N ASN A 125 -0.12 1.63 13.23
CA ASN A 125 0.98 0.70 13.04
C ASN A 125 2.14 0.92 14.03
N SER A 126 2.24 2.12 14.64
CA SER A 126 3.28 2.46 15.61
C SER A 126 2.86 2.25 17.07
N LEU A 127 1.62 1.84 17.34
CA LEU A 127 1.19 1.47 18.70
C LEU A 127 1.92 0.19 19.18
N PRO A 128 2.17 0.07 20.51
CA PRO A 128 2.79 -1.12 21.10
C PRO A 128 2.13 -2.43 20.67
N GLU A 129 2.92 -3.51 20.68
CA GLU A 129 2.42 -4.84 20.29
C GLU A 129 1.22 -5.29 21.13
N ALA A 130 1.31 -5.06 22.45
CA ALA A 130 0.28 -5.37 23.43
C ALA A 130 -0.39 -4.09 23.95
N LEU A 131 -1.71 -4.03 23.82
CA LEU A 131 -2.59 -3.00 24.38
C LEU A 131 -3.65 -3.66 25.25
N SER A 132 -4.15 -2.92 26.26
CA SER A 132 -5.26 -3.41 27.06
C SER A 132 -6.58 -3.34 26.29
N GLN A 133 -7.57 -4.13 26.72
CA GLN A 133 -8.90 -4.11 26.11
C GLN A 133 -9.57 -2.74 26.29
N GLU A 134 -9.33 -2.07 27.42
CA GLU A 134 -9.82 -0.73 27.70
C GLU A 134 -9.22 0.32 26.75
N GLN A 135 -7.93 0.21 26.45
CA GLN A 135 -7.25 1.09 25.50
C GLN A 135 -7.82 0.93 24.08
N LEU A 136 -8.04 -0.31 23.64
CA LEU A 136 -8.61 -0.60 22.33
C LEU A 136 -10.07 -0.09 22.23
N MET A 137 -10.85 -0.34 23.27
CA MET A 137 -12.23 0.16 23.36
C MET A 137 -12.27 1.68 23.33
N GLU A 138 -11.39 2.37 24.07
CA GLU A 138 -11.30 3.83 24.07
C GLU A 138 -11.00 4.37 22.66
N LEU A 139 -10.03 3.79 21.96
CA LEU A 139 -9.68 4.21 20.60
C LEU A 139 -10.84 3.99 19.63
N ASP A 140 -11.52 2.84 19.72
CA ASP A 140 -12.63 2.52 18.84
C ASP A 140 -13.84 3.41 19.07
N GLU A 141 -14.21 3.65 20.32
CA GLU A 141 -15.31 4.54 20.67
C GLU A 141 -15.02 6.00 20.29
N CYS A 142 -13.79 6.45 20.50
CA CYS A 142 -13.40 7.83 20.22
C CYS A 142 -13.31 8.13 18.71
N PHE A 143 -12.73 7.21 17.93
CA PHE A 143 -12.43 7.46 16.51
C PHE A 143 -13.27 6.62 15.54
N ASN A 144 -14.16 5.78 16.05
CA ASN A 144 -15.07 4.93 15.27
C ASN A 144 -14.33 4.06 14.25
N LEU A 145 -13.23 3.42 14.69
CA LEU A 145 -12.27 2.74 13.83
C LEU A 145 -12.85 1.46 13.20
N THR A 146 -13.66 0.71 13.96
CA THR A 146 -14.36 -0.50 13.52
C THR A 146 -15.32 -0.21 12.37
N GLN A 147 -15.93 0.98 12.34
CA GLN A 147 -16.85 1.41 11.28
C GLN A 147 -16.19 2.36 10.27
N SER A 148 -14.86 2.39 10.22
CA SER A 148 -14.13 3.26 9.29
C SER A 148 -14.49 2.94 7.84
N THR A 149 -14.86 3.99 7.09
CA THR A 149 -15.14 3.89 5.66
C THR A 149 -13.88 3.85 4.80
N ASN A 150 -12.74 4.23 5.37
CA ASN A 150 -11.45 4.19 4.70
C ASN A 150 -10.83 2.80 4.83
N ALA A 151 -10.65 2.12 3.69
CA ALA A 151 -10.15 0.74 3.67
C ALA A 151 -8.75 0.58 4.27
N GLU A 152 -7.88 1.58 4.16
CA GLU A 152 -6.52 1.52 4.74
C GLU A 152 -6.59 1.58 6.27
N ILE A 153 -7.36 2.53 6.82
CA ILE A 153 -7.55 2.67 8.27
C ILE A 153 -8.25 1.45 8.85
N ALA A 154 -9.33 0.98 8.22
CA ALA A 154 -10.05 -0.21 8.65
C ALA A 154 -9.14 -1.45 8.68
N CYS A 155 -8.30 -1.63 7.65
CA CYS A 155 -7.36 -2.75 7.60
C CYS A 155 -6.34 -2.66 8.75
N ASP A 156 -5.70 -1.51 8.96
CA ASP A 156 -4.70 -1.35 10.01
C ASP A 156 -5.32 -1.49 11.41
N TRP A 157 -6.55 -0.98 11.62
CA TRP A 157 -7.31 -1.17 12.85
C TRP A 157 -7.63 -2.64 13.12
N PHE A 158 -8.20 -3.36 12.14
CA PHE A 158 -8.52 -4.78 12.33
C PHE A 158 -7.27 -5.60 12.62
N ARG A 159 -6.14 -5.32 11.97
CA ARG A 159 -4.87 -6.01 12.28
C ARG A 159 -4.46 -5.79 13.73
N LEU A 160 -4.51 -4.54 14.21
CA LEU A 160 -4.22 -4.19 15.60
C LEU A 160 -5.17 -4.89 16.59
N ALA A 161 -6.46 -4.88 16.29
CA ALA A 161 -7.50 -5.49 17.12
C ALA A 161 -7.36 -7.02 17.19
N ILE A 162 -7.16 -7.70 16.05
CA ILE A 162 -6.96 -9.16 15.98
C ILE A 162 -5.73 -9.56 16.79
N ARG A 163 -4.60 -8.86 16.62
CA ARG A 163 -3.35 -9.13 17.36
C ARG A 163 -3.54 -9.07 18.87
N ASN A 164 -4.42 -8.18 19.34
CA ASN A 164 -4.71 -7.98 20.76
C ASN A 164 -5.96 -8.72 21.25
N HIS A 165 -6.52 -9.61 20.44
CA HIS A 165 -7.74 -10.34 20.75
C HIS A 165 -8.93 -9.45 21.15
N TYR A 166 -9.10 -8.30 20.49
CA TYR A 166 -10.25 -7.42 20.70
C TYR A 166 -11.45 -7.92 19.89
N ASP A 167 -12.13 -8.92 20.43
CA ASP A 167 -13.26 -9.63 19.80
C ASP A 167 -14.46 -8.78 19.34
N PRO A 168 -14.76 -7.60 19.94
CA PRO A 168 -15.87 -6.76 19.47
C PRO A 168 -15.82 -6.38 17.98
N VAL A 169 -14.64 -6.43 17.34
CA VAL A 169 -14.49 -6.14 15.91
C VAL A 169 -14.89 -7.29 14.98
N LEU A 170 -15.00 -8.52 15.49
CA LEU A 170 -15.16 -9.73 14.66
C LEU A 170 -16.39 -9.67 13.72
N PRO A 171 -17.57 -9.18 14.14
CA PRO A 171 -18.70 -9.03 13.22
C PRO A 171 -18.41 -8.07 12.07
N ALA A 172 -17.83 -6.90 12.37
CA ALA A 172 -17.48 -5.90 11.37
C ALA A 172 -16.36 -6.39 10.44
N LEU A 173 -15.39 -7.12 10.97
CA LEU A 173 -14.32 -7.77 10.21
C LEU A 173 -14.88 -8.81 9.23
N SER A 174 -15.83 -9.64 9.69
CA SER A 174 -16.51 -10.63 8.84
C SER A 174 -17.20 -9.95 7.66
N ASP A 175 -18.03 -8.94 7.93
CA ASP A 175 -18.74 -8.18 6.89
C ASP A 175 -17.77 -7.48 5.93
N TYR A 176 -16.68 -6.94 6.47
CA TYR A 176 -15.63 -6.31 5.69
C TYR A 176 -14.99 -7.31 4.72
N LEU A 177 -14.52 -8.46 5.22
CA LEU A 177 -13.86 -9.50 4.41
C LEU A 177 -14.80 -10.12 3.36
N ILE A 178 -16.09 -10.29 3.67
CA ILE A 178 -17.08 -10.76 2.69
C ILE A 178 -17.28 -9.73 1.56
N ARG A 179 -17.23 -8.44 1.88
CA ARG A 179 -17.50 -7.35 0.93
C ARG A 179 -16.31 -7.00 0.03
N ILE A 180 -15.08 -7.07 0.53
CA ILE A 180 -13.88 -6.66 -0.21
C ILE A 180 -13.23 -7.82 -0.96
N GLY A 181 -12.47 -7.54 -2.02
CA GLY A 181 -11.75 -8.58 -2.77
C GLY A 181 -10.29 -8.24 -3.10
N ARG A 182 -9.76 -7.15 -2.56
CA ARG A 182 -8.39 -6.70 -2.87
C ARG A 182 -7.38 -7.43 -1.98
N GLY A 183 -6.51 -8.22 -2.60
CA GLY A 183 -5.52 -9.04 -1.89
C GLY A 183 -4.61 -8.27 -0.94
N LYS A 184 -4.39 -6.96 -1.18
CA LYS A 184 -3.67 -6.05 -0.27
C LYS A 184 -4.26 -6.05 1.16
N PHE A 185 -5.58 -6.14 1.30
CA PHE A 185 -6.27 -6.09 2.59
C PHE A 185 -6.69 -7.48 3.07
N VAL A 186 -7.20 -8.32 2.16
CA VAL A 186 -7.71 -9.66 2.50
C VAL A 186 -6.61 -10.55 3.08
N ARG A 187 -5.44 -10.59 2.44
CA ARG A 187 -4.34 -11.49 2.84
C ARG A 187 -3.80 -11.20 4.25
N PRO A 188 -3.41 -9.95 4.59
CA PRO A 188 -2.89 -9.69 5.92
C PRO A 188 -3.93 -9.97 7.01
N LEU A 189 -5.21 -9.66 6.80
CA LEU A 189 -6.24 -9.92 7.81
C LEU A 189 -6.43 -11.41 8.11
N TYR A 190 -6.47 -12.29 7.09
CA TYR A 190 -6.48 -13.73 7.33
C TYR A 190 -5.19 -14.23 7.98
N SER A 191 -4.04 -13.63 7.64
CA SER A 191 -2.76 -13.96 8.27
C SER A 191 -2.77 -13.61 9.77
N GLU A 192 -3.24 -12.41 10.14
CA GLU A 192 -3.35 -12.02 11.55
C GLU A 192 -4.33 -12.95 12.29
N LEU A 193 -5.49 -13.27 11.70
CA LEU A 193 -6.44 -14.21 12.30
C LEU A 193 -5.81 -15.58 12.55
N GLN A 194 -4.95 -16.05 11.62
CA GLN A 194 -4.27 -17.34 11.74
C GLN A 194 -3.22 -17.31 12.85
N ILE A 195 -2.44 -16.22 12.92
CA ILE A 195 -1.42 -16.01 13.97
C ILE A 195 -2.08 -15.93 15.35
N ALA A 196 -3.20 -15.23 15.46
CA ALA A 196 -3.97 -15.09 16.69
C ALA A 196 -4.87 -16.31 17.00
N GLY A 197 -4.89 -17.36 16.17
CA GLY A 197 -5.59 -18.62 16.47
C GLY A 197 -7.12 -18.60 16.30
N TYR A 198 -7.66 -17.67 15.51
CA TYR A 198 -9.10 -17.56 15.20
C TYR A 198 -9.56 -18.57 14.12
N GLU A 199 -9.24 -19.86 14.31
CA GLU A 199 -9.51 -20.90 13.30
C GLU A 199 -10.99 -21.04 12.95
N THR A 200 -11.89 -20.83 13.92
CA THR A 200 -13.33 -20.99 13.74
C THR A 200 -13.89 -19.86 12.88
N GLU A 201 -13.51 -18.63 13.20
CA GLU A 201 -13.89 -17.40 12.51
C GLU A 201 -13.34 -17.42 11.09
N ILE A 202 -12.08 -17.84 10.91
CA ILE A 202 -11.48 -18.00 9.57
C ILE A 202 -12.35 -18.89 8.69
N LYS A 203 -12.72 -20.09 9.18
CA LYS A 203 -13.54 -21.04 8.42
C LYS A 203 -14.91 -20.45 8.08
N GLN A 204 -15.56 -19.80 9.05
CA GLN A 204 -16.88 -19.19 8.86
C GLN A 204 -16.86 -18.03 7.86
N ILE A 205 -15.90 -17.11 7.99
CA ILE A 205 -15.79 -15.94 7.12
C ILE A 205 -15.37 -16.38 5.72
N TYR A 206 -14.32 -17.20 5.60
CA TYR A 206 -13.77 -17.60 4.31
C TYR A 206 -14.76 -18.43 3.49
N SER A 207 -15.53 -19.33 4.12
CA SER A 207 -16.55 -20.12 3.41
C SER A 207 -17.60 -19.23 2.71
N GLN A 208 -17.92 -18.07 3.27
CA GLN A 208 -18.84 -17.10 2.69
C GLN A 208 -18.15 -16.19 1.67
N ALA A 209 -16.98 -15.64 2.02
CA ALA A 209 -16.28 -14.66 1.19
C ALA A 209 -15.64 -15.27 -0.07
N ARG A 210 -15.24 -16.55 -0.03
CA ARG A 210 -14.47 -17.22 -1.08
C ARG A 210 -15.11 -17.14 -2.47
N VAL A 211 -16.43 -17.20 -2.57
CA VAL A 211 -17.15 -17.13 -3.86
C VAL A 211 -17.00 -15.77 -4.55
N GLY A 212 -16.81 -14.69 -3.78
CA GLY A 212 -16.63 -13.34 -4.29
C GLY A 212 -15.19 -12.97 -4.63
N TYR A 213 -14.21 -13.77 -4.19
CA TYR A 213 -12.79 -13.47 -4.40
C TYR A 213 -12.32 -13.80 -5.81
N HIS A 214 -11.38 -13.00 -6.32
CA HIS A 214 -10.68 -13.30 -7.57
C HIS A 214 -9.90 -14.62 -7.43
N PRO A 215 -9.87 -15.49 -8.47
CA PRO A 215 -9.21 -16.80 -8.40
C PRO A 215 -7.76 -16.78 -7.90
N SER A 216 -7.00 -15.72 -8.23
CA SER A 216 -5.61 -15.57 -7.75
C SER A 216 -5.48 -15.44 -6.23
N ILE A 217 -6.49 -14.90 -5.55
CA ILE A 217 -6.53 -14.80 -4.08
C ILE A 217 -6.98 -16.14 -3.50
N VAL A 218 -8.01 -16.75 -4.09
CA VAL A 218 -8.52 -18.06 -3.67
C VAL A 218 -7.43 -19.12 -3.66
N VAL A 219 -6.66 -19.24 -4.76
CA VAL A 219 -5.56 -20.22 -4.85
C VAL A 219 -4.53 -20.04 -3.73
N GLN A 220 -4.25 -18.80 -3.35
CA GLN A 220 -3.28 -18.52 -2.29
C GLN A 220 -3.86 -18.78 -0.90
N LEU A 221 -5.10 -18.37 -0.64
CA LEU A 221 -5.76 -18.56 0.65
C LEU A 221 -6.12 -20.02 0.91
N ASP A 222 -6.58 -20.77 -0.10
CA ASP A 222 -6.82 -22.21 0.02
C ASP A 222 -5.54 -22.93 0.48
N LYS A 223 -4.39 -22.53 -0.07
CA LYS A 223 -3.09 -23.06 0.31
C LYS A 223 -2.67 -22.62 1.73
N SER A 224 -2.78 -21.34 2.07
CA SER A 224 -2.31 -20.84 3.37
C SER A 224 -3.19 -21.29 4.55
N LEU A 225 -4.49 -21.43 4.30
CA LEU A 225 -5.49 -21.82 5.30
C LEU A 225 -5.74 -23.34 5.33
N ASN A 226 -5.05 -24.11 4.47
CA ASN A 226 -5.30 -25.54 4.26
C ASN A 226 -6.80 -25.85 4.04
N PHE A 227 -7.50 -24.97 3.31
CA PHE A 227 -8.93 -25.09 3.10
C PHE A 227 -9.21 -26.14 2.03
N GLN A 228 -9.86 -27.23 2.41
CA GLN A 228 -10.33 -28.26 1.48
C GLN A 228 -11.79 -27.99 1.13
N SER A 229 -12.06 -27.84 -0.16
CA SER A 229 -13.40 -27.64 -0.73
C SER A 229 -14.28 -28.88 -0.61
#